data_AF-A0A973D0Y6-F1
#
_entry.id   AF-A0A973D0Y6-F1
#
_cell.length_a   1.000
_cell.length_b   1.000
_cell.length_c   1.000
_cell.angle_alpha   90.00
_cell.angle_beta   90.00
_cell.angle_gamma   90.00
#
_symmetry.space_group_name_H-M   'P 1'
#
loop_
_entity.id
_entity.type
_entity.pdbx_description
1 polymer ?
#
loop_
_entity_poly.entity_id
_entity_poly.type
_entity_poly.pdbx_seq_one_letter_code
_entity_poly.pdbx_strand_id
1 'polypeptide(L)'
;MQTIALHHILLKSPLLAEDVAKELELGADFAELAREYSACPSAREGGFAGYHNQNELPLEIITALASHNDQKTYTGPVTTQLGFHLLKPVGEKPRLMISDQYINEQETDCSEALNSDNDSFEMQESETESFISSDS
;
A
#
# COMPACT_ATOMS: atom_id res chain seq x y z
N MET A 1 -9.01 16.54 14.45
CA MET A 1 -8.95 15.14 13.96
C MET A 1 -7.53 14.91 13.51
N GLN A 2 -6.81 14.06 14.25
CA GLN A 2 -5.43 13.66 13.95
C GLN A 2 -5.49 12.41 13.08
N THR A 3 -4.75 12.44 11.97
CA THR A 3 -4.56 11.29 11.10
C THR A 3 -3.14 10.80 11.28
N ILE A 4 -3.00 9.48 11.45
CA ILE A 4 -1.71 8.84 11.69
C ILE A 4 -1.42 7.93 10.49
N ALA A 5 -0.26 8.12 9.89
CA ALA A 5 0.26 7.16 8.93
C ALA A 5 1.06 6.09 9.67
N LEU A 6 0.82 4.82 9.32
CA LEU A 6 1.54 3.70 9.92
C LEU A 6 1.79 2.59 8.90
N HIS A 7 2.87 1.86 9.13
CA HIS A 7 3.06 0.54 8.54
C HIS A 7 2.61 -0.52 9.53
N HIS A 8 1.98 -1.58 9.04
CA HIS A 8 1.66 -2.77 9.82
C HIS A 8 2.15 -4.04 9.12
N ILE A 9 2.42 -5.07 9.92
CA ILE A 9 2.63 -6.44 9.45
C ILE A 9 1.57 -7.30 10.12
N LEU A 10 0.70 -7.94 9.32
CA LEU A 10 -0.30 -8.87 9.82
C LEU A 10 0.26 -10.30 9.77
N LEU A 11 0.34 -10.93 10.93
CA LEU A 11 0.86 -12.28 11.10
C LEU A 11 -0.23 -13.18 11.69
N LYS A 12 -0.39 -14.37 11.10
CA LYS A 12 -1.39 -15.36 11.56
C LYS A 12 -0.91 -16.20 12.74
N SER A 13 0.40 -16.24 12.98
CA SER A 13 1.02 -17.06 14.03
C SER A 13 1.76 -16.17 15.03
N PRO A 14 1.61 -16.41 16.35
CA PRO A 14 2.36 -15.69 17.38
C PRO A 14 3.86 -15.95 17.28
N LEU A 15 4.27 -17.18 16.94
CA LEU A 15 5.68 -17.53 16.80
C LEU A 15 6.37 -16.71 15.71
N LEU A 16 5.65 -16.50 14.59
CA LEU A 16 6.16 -15.68 13.49
C LEU A 16 6.30 -14.21 13.90
N ALA A 17 5.40 -13.71 14.74
CA ALA A 17 5.49 -12.35 15.28
C ALA A 17 6.68 -12.16 16.21
N GLU A 18 7.02 -13.16 17.02
CA GLU A 18 8.22 -13.15 17.84
C GLU A 18 9.49 -13.20 17.00
N ASP A 19 9.53 -14.03 15.96
CA ASP A 19 10.71 -14.14 15.10
C ASP A 19 10.96 -12.86 14.29
N VAL A 20 9.92 -12.29 13.68
CA VAL A 20 10.00 -10.98 12.99
C VAL A 20 10.43 -9.88 13.96
N ALA A 21 9.95 -9.89 15.20
CA ALA A 21 10.38 -8.91 16.21
C ALA A 21 11.88 -9.04 16.52
N LYS A 22 12.41 -10.27 16.65
CA LYS A 22 13.85 -10.50 16.84
C LYS A 22 14.66 -10.00 15.65
N GLU A 23 14.19 -10.24 14.42
CA GLU A 23 14.88 -9.76 13.21
C GLU A 23 14.91 -8.22 13.15
N LEU A 24 13.82 -7.57 13.56
CA LEU A 24 13.79 -6.11 13.69
C LEU A 24 14.77 -5.59 14.76
N GLU A 25 14.93 -6.31 15.88
CA GLU A 25 15.94 -5.99 16.91
C GLU A 25 17.38 -6.18 16.40
N LEU A 26 17.59 -7.12 15.46
CA LEU A 26 18.87 -7.33 14.77
C LEU A 26 19.16 -6.26 13.70
N GLY A 27 18.18 -5.40 13.38
CA GLY A 27 18.32 -4.32 12.40
C GLY A 27 17.85 -4.69 10.99
N ALA A 28 17.02 -5.73 10.84
CA ALA A 28 16.36 -6.03 9.58
C ALA A 28 15.39 -4.90 9.16
N ASP A 29 15.15 -4.80 7.85
CA ASP A 29 14.24 -3.78 7.33
C ASP A 29 12.77 -4.19 7.48
N PHE A 30 11.95 -3.29 8.02
CA PHE A 30 10.54 -3.53 8.27
C PHE A 30 9.75 -3.77 6.97
N ALA A 31 10.08 -3.08 5.88
CA ALA A 31 9.37 -3.22 4.61
C ALA A 31 9.68 -4.57 3.97
N GLU A 32 10.91 -5.06 4.07
CA GLU A 32 11.28 -6.39 3.57
C GLU A 32 10.56 -7.50 4.36
N LEU A 33 10.56 -7.42 5.69
CA LEU A 33 9.83 -8.37 6.54
C LEU A 33 8.31 -8.32 6.29
N ALA A 34 7.77 -7.12 6.05
CA ALA A 34 6.38 -6.97 5.68
C ALA A 34 6.07 -7.63 4.33
N ARG A 35 6.96 -7.52 3.34
CA ARG A 35 6.79 -8.15 2.02
C ARG A 35 6.83 -9.68 2.10
N GLU A 36 7.66 -10.22 2.98
CA GLU A 36 7.88 -11.66 3.12
C GLU A 36 6.80 -12.33 3.99
N TYR A 37 6.42 -11.71 5.10
CA TYR A 37 5.59 -12.35 6.13
C TYR A 37 4.17 -11.78 6.26
N SER A 38 3.89 -10.56 5.76
CA SER A 38 2.57 -9.95 5.94
C SER A 38 1.51 -10.67 5.11
N ALA A 39 0.40 -11.02 5.76
CA ALA A 39 -0.77 -11.60 5.11
C ALA A 39 -1.71 -10.54 4.48
N CYS A 40 -1.36 -9.27 4.54
CA CYS A 40 -2.18 -8.15 4.04
C CYS A 40 -1.74 -7.76 2.61
N PRO A 41 -2.65 -7.32 1.72
CA PRO A 41 -2.28 -6.80 0.39
C PRO A 41 -1.28 -5.62 0.45
N SER A 42 -1.23 -4.89 1.57
CA SER A 42 -0.23 -3.85 1.84
C SER A 42 1.21 -4.37 1.94
N ALA A 43 1.41 -5.69 1.98
CA ALA A 43 2.73 -6.31 1.91
C ALA A 43 3.54 -5.77 0.73
N ARG A 44 2.91 -5.55 -0.43
CA ARG A 44 3.57 -5.03 -1.64
C ARG A 44 4.16 -3.63 -1.45
N GLU A 45 3.60 -2.84 -0.54
CA GLU A 45 4.05 -1.48 -0.20
C GLU A 45 4.86 -1.47 1.11
N GLY A 46 5.48 -2.60 1.47
CA GLY A 46 6.27 -2.69 2.71
C GLY A 46 5.41 -2.64 3.98
N GLY A 47 4.13 -3.02 3.89
CA GLY A 47 3.19 -2.98 4.99
C GLY A 47 2.56 -1.62 5.23
N PHE A 48 2.68 -0.66 4.30
CA PHE A 48 2.07 0.66 4.45
C PHE A 48 0.54 0.54 4.46
N ALA A 49 -0.10 0.97 5.56
CA ALA A 49 -1.55 0.89 5.70
C ALA A 49 -2.26 2.17 5.22
N GLY A 50 -1.51 3.23 4.94
CA GLY A 50 -2.05 4.54 4.62
C GLY A 50 -2.31 5.41 5.85
N TYR A 51 -3.14 6.43 5.66
CA TYR A 51 -3.54 7.36 6.72
C TYR A 51 -4.84 6.87 7.35
N HIS A 52 -4.81 6.63 8.66
CA HIS A 52 -5.99 6.25 9.41
C HIS A 52 -6.36 7.31 10.44
N ASN A 53 -7.66 7.48 10.67
CA ASN A 53 -8.15 8.25 11.81
C ASN A 53 -7.97 7.43 13.07
N GLN A 54 -7.47 8.07 14.14
CA GLN A 54 -7.29 7.39 15.43
C GLN A 54 -8.61 6.76 15.94
N ASN A 55 -9.77 7.35 15.64
CA ASN A 55 -11.08 6.86 16.09
C ASN A 55 -11.60 5.63 15.32
N GLU A 56 -11.02 5.31 14.17
CA GLU A 56 -11.44 4.19 13.31
C GLU A 56 -10.59 2.93 13.53
N LEU A 57 -9.48 3.07 14.26
CA LEU A 57 -8.59 1.96 14.59
C LEU A 57 -9.14 1.15 15.78
N PRO A 58 -8.87 -0.17 15.82
CA PRO A 58 -9.14 -0.98 17.01
C PRO A 58 -8.44 -0.41 18.25
N LEU A 59 -9.12 -0.47 19.40
CA LEU A 59 -8.59 0.06 20.66
C LEU A 59 -7.21 -0.50 21.02
N GLU A 60 -6.97 -1.78 20.75
CA GLU A 60 -5.68 -2.45 20.95
C GLU A 60 -4.54 -1.74 20.20
N ILE A 61 -4.79 -1.35 18.95
CA ILE A 61 -3.81 -0.63 18.12
C ILE A 61 -3.62 0.80 18.65
N ILE A 62 -4.70 1.47 19.04
CA ILE A 62 -4.64 2.82 19.60
C ILE A 62 -3.80 2.84 20.88
N THR A 63 -4.04 1.91 21.80
CA THR A 63 -3.29 1.80 23.06
C THR A 63 -1.81 1.52 22.81
N ALA A 64 -1.51 0.67 21.83
CA ALA A 64 -0.14 0.40 21.41
C ALA A 64 0.54 1.64 20.82
N LEU A 65 -0.14 2.37 19.93
CA LEU A 65 0.37 3.63 19.37
C LEU A 65 0.54 4.72 20.43
N ALA A 66 -0.39 4.84 21.38
CA ALA A 66 -0.29 5.78 22.49
C ALA A 66 0.86 5.44 23.46
N SER A 67 1.24 4.17 23.53
CA SER A 67 2.40 3.69 24.30
C SER A 67 3.70 3.70 23.48
N HIS A 68 3.63 4.07 22.20
CA HIS A 68 4.81 4.17 21.37
C HIS A 68 5.68 5.33 21.84
N ASN A 69 6.98 5.07 21.91
CA ASN A 69 7.98 6.08 22.18
C ASN A 69 8.76 6.28 20.88
N ASP A 70 8.97 7.53 20.46
CA ASP A 70 9.68 7.91 19.23
C ASP A 70 11.12 7.34 19.16
N GLN A 71 11.65 6.88 20.29
CA GLN A 71 12.94 6.16 20.36
C GLN A 71 12.89 4.72 19.82
N LYS A 72 11.70 4.12 19.71
CA LYS A 72 11.53 2.76 19.18
C LYS A 72 11.17 2.81 17.71
N THR A 73 11.77 1.93 16.91
CA THR A 73 11.47 1.86 15.46
C THR A 73 10.13 1.19 15.17
N TYR A 74 9.58 0.42 16.11
CA TYR A 74 8.29 -0.27 15.99
C TYR A 74 7.61 -0.45 17.36
N THR A 75 6.31 -0.76 17.34
CA THR A 75 5.48 -1.15 18.47
C THR A 75 4.83 -2.50 18.19
N GLY A 76 4.90 -3.41 19.15
CA GLY A 76 4.20 -4.69 19.10
C GLY A 76 5.04 -5.80 19.69
N PRO A 77 4.57 -7.06 19.61
CA PRO A 77 3.39 -7.53 18.88
C PRO A 77 2.04 -7.20 19.57
N VAL A 78 1.09 -6.65 18.81
CA VAL A 78 -0.27 -6.35 19.27
C VAL A 78 -1.21 -7.45 18.83
N THR A 79 -1.96 -8.02 19.76
CA THR A 79 -2.93 -9.08 19.46
C THR A 79 -4.28 -8.46 19.14
N THR A 80 -4.87 -8.80 18.01
CA THR A 80 -6.24 -8.41 17.63
C THR A 80 -7.04 -9.64 17.23
N GLN A 81 -8.32 -9.45 16.90
CA GLN A 81 -9.19 -10.52 16.43
C GLN A 81 -8.74 -11.13 15.08
N LEU A 82 -7.96 -10.39 14.29
CA LEU A 82 -7.47 -10.84 12.98
C LEU A 82 -6.12 -11.59 13.08
N GLY A 83 -5.40 -11.43 14.19
CA GLY A 83 -4.08 -12.02 14.40
C GLY A 83 -3.14 -11.09 15.15
N PHE A 84 -1.86 -11.16 14.79
CA PHE A 84 -0.78 -10.40 15.44
C PHE A 84 -0.31 -9.29 14.52
N HIS A 85 -0.18 -8.08 15.07
CA HIS A 85 0.20 -6.88 14.34
C HIS A 85 1.48 -6.29 14.93
N LEU A 86 2.48 -6.09 14.09
CA LEU A 86 3.61 -5.21 14.37
C LEU A 86 3.34 -3.88 13.68
N LEU A 87 3.48 -2.77 14.42
CA LEU A 87 3.10 -1.43 13.97
C LEU A 87 4.34 -0.54 13.95
N LYS A 88 4.48 0.28 12.91
CA LYS A 88 5.52 1.31 12.83
C LYS A 88 4.87 2.63 12.41
N PRO A 89 4.70 3.59 13.34
CA PRO A 89 4.17 4.89 12.98
C PRO A 89 5.19 5.67 12.14
N VAL A 90 4.72 6.31 11.08
CA VAL A 90 5.53 7.14 10.16
C VAL A 90 5.50 8.61 10.58
N GLY A 91 4.49 8.99 11.36
CA GLY A 91 4.27 10.34 11.86
C GLY A 91 2.88 10.86 11.52
N GLU A 92 2.54 12.00 12.13
CA GLU A 92 1.32 12.74 11.82
C GLU A 92 1.55 13.62 10.59
N LYS A 93 0.57 13.69 9.69
CA LYS A 93 0.62 14.71 8.63
C LYS A 93 0.29 16.06 9.29
N PRO A 94 1.16 17.08 9.20
CA PRO A 94 0.77 18.41 9.64
C PRO A 94 -0.45 18.84 8.83
N ARG A 95 -1.51 19.23 9.52
CA ARG A 95 -2.68 19.82 8.88
C ARG A 95 -2.22 21.12 8.21
N LEU A 96 -2.01 21.08 6.90
CA LEU A 96 -1.97 22.28 6.10
C LEU A 96 -3.37 22.92 6.24
N MET A 97 -3.46 24.02 6.98
CA MET A 97 -4.60 24.92 6.89
C MET A 97 -4.55 25.52 5.48
N ILE A 98 -5.19 24.85 4.53
CA ILE A 98 -5.47 25.46 3.24
C ILE A 98 -6.61 26.43 3.53
N SER A 99 -6.33 27.75 3.46
CA SER A 99 -7.39 28.75 3.40
C SER A 99 -8.31 28.40 2.22
N ASP A 100 -9.61 28.67 2.34
CA ASP A 100 -10.72 28.21 1.46
C ASP A 100 -10.62 28.59 -0.04
N GLN A 101 -9.45 28.97 -0.53
CA GLN A 101 -9.17 29.43 -1.88
C GLN A 101 -8.73 28.30 -2.84
N TYR A 102 -8.58 27.05 -2.40
CA TYR A 102 -8.05 25.96 -3.23
C TYR A 102 -8.82 24.63 -3.10
N ILE A 103 -10.16 24.69 -3.14
CA ILE A 103 -10.95 23.51 -3.53
C ILE A 103 -11.32 23.73 -5.00
N ASN A 104 -10.47 23.25 -5.91
CA ASN A 104 -10.98 22.82 -7.20
C ASN A 104 -11.09 21.30 -7.12
N GLU A 105 -12.31 20.81 -7.29
CA GLU A 105 -12.66 19.40 -7.22
C GLU A 105 -11.70 18.56 -8.05
N GLN A 106 -11.01 17.64 -7.39
CA GLN A 106 -10.51 16.43 -8.02
C GLN A 106 -11.20 15.25 -7.33
N GLU A 107 -12.54 15.26 -7.40
CA GLU A 107 -13.26 14.00 -7.55
C GLU A 107 -12.97 13.52 -8.98
N THR A 108 -12.00 12.63 -9.12
CA THR A 108 -11.87 11.80 -10.32
C THR A 108 -11.84 10.35 -9.87
N ASP A 109 -13.05 9.88 -9.60
CA ASP A 109 -13.61 8.62 -10.07
C ASP A 109 -12.59 7.51 -10.41
N CYS A 110 -12.37 6.62 -9.45
CA CYS A 110 -11.85 5.29 -9.72
C CYS A 110 -12.95 4.45 -10.39
N SER A 111 -13.24 4.68 -11.66
CA SER A 111 -13.86 3.68 -12.53
C SER A 111 -13.61 3.99 -14.01
N GLU A 112 -13.31 2.94 -14.78
CA GLU A 112 -13.38 2.89 -16.25
C GLU A 112 -12.26 3.57 -17.05
N ALA A 113 -11.20 2.80 -17.34
CA ALA A 113 -10.54 2.86 -18.65
C ALA A 113 -10.27 1.44 -19.16
N LEU A 114 -11.35 0.80 -19.61
CA LEU A 114 -11.27 -0.12 -20.74
C LEU A 114 -10.89 0.70 -21.99
N ASN A 115 -10.02 0.12 -22.82
CA ASN A 115 -9.77 0.46 -24.22
C ASN A 115 -9.00 1.76 -24.49
N SER A 116 -7.76 1.62 -24.97
CA SER A 116 -7.39 1.94 -26.36
C SER A 116 -5.88 2.10 -26.52
N ASP A 117 -5.16 0.98 -26.68
CA ASP A 117 -3.93 1.03 -27.46
C ASP A 117 -4.33 1.02 -28.94
N ASN A 118 -4.72 2.21 -29.41
CA ASN A 118 -4.87 2.51 -30.82
C ASN A 118 -3.71 3.44 -31.18
N ASP A 119 -2.49 2.89 -31.17
CA ASP A 119 -1.32 3.59 -31.68
C ASP A 119 -1.12 3.22 -33.15
N SER A 120 -1.42 4.22 -33.98
CA SER A 120 -1.32 4.22 -35.43
C SER A 120 0.15 4.15 -35.84
N PHE A 121 0.58 3.00 -36.34
CA PHE A 121 1.88 2.85 -37.00
C PHE A 121 1.67 2.36 -38.44
N GLU A 122 1.75 3.31 -39.38
CA GLU A 122 1.86 3.02 -40.82
C GLU A 122 3.18 2.27 -41.08
N MET A 123 3.07 1.04 -41.56
CA MET A 123 4.10 0.42 -42.38
C MET A 123 3.46 -0.08 -43.66
N GLN A 124 4.06 0.33 -44.79
CA GLN A 124 3.65 -0.01 -46.14
C GLN A 124 3.78 -1.51 -46.37
N GLU A 125 2.66 -2.18 -46.69
CA GLU A 125 2.71 -3.51 -47.31
C GLU A 125 2.87 -3.34 -48.82
N SER A 126 4.06 -3.72 -49.29
CA SER A 126 4.32 -4.05 -50.69
C SER A 126 4.20 -5.55 -50.89
N GLU A 127 3.40 -5.91 -51.89
CA GLU A 127 3.46 -7.15 -52.69
C GLU A 127 2.89 -8.43 -52.07
N THR A 128 1.81 -8.88 -52.69
CA THR A 128 1.45 -10.25 -53.17
C THR A 128 -0.09 -10.26 -53.25
N GLU A 129 -0.79 -10.63 -54.31
CA GLU A 129 -0.68 -11.78 -55.20
C GLU A 129 -1.39 -11.43 -56.52
N SER A 130 -0.82 -11.76 -57.68
CA SER A 130 -1.07 -12.99 -58.43
C SER A 130 -2.48 -13.10 -59.07
N PHE A 131 -2.46 -13.16 -60.41
CA PHE A 131 -3.19 -14.13 -61.22
C PHE A 131 -4.73 -14.08 -61.27
N ILE A 132 -5.29 -13.43 -62.30
CA ILE A 132 -6.49 -13.93 -63.00
C ILE A 132 -6.30 -13.78 -64.52
N SER A 133 -6.05 -14.94 -65.14
CA SER A 133 -6.47 -15.46 -66.45
C SER A 133 -7.25 -14.49 -67.36
N SER A 134 -6.82 -14.17 -68.57
CA SER A 134 -7.02 -14.97 -69.80
C SER A 134 -8.45 -15.51 -69.96
N ASP A 135 -9.31 -14.79 -70.68
CA ASP A 135 -10.11 -15.40 -71.75
C ASP A 135 -10.64 -14.37 -72.77
N SER A 136 -10.33 -14.68 -74.04
CA SER A 136 -11.02 -14.42 -75.32
C SER A 136 -11.54 -13.03 -75.71
#